data_AF-A0A929K852-F1
#
_entry.id   AF-A0A929K852-F1
#
_cell.length_a   1.000
_cell.length_b   1.000
_cell.length_c   1.000
_cell.angle_alpha   90.00
_cell.angle_beta   90.00
_cell.angle_gamma   90.00
#
_symmetry.space_group_name_H-M   'P 1'
#
loop_
_entity.id
_entity.type
_entity.pdbx_description
1 polymer ?
#
loop_
_entity_poly.entity_id
_entity_poly.type
_entity_poly.pdbx_seq_one_letter_code
_entity_poly.pdbx_strand_id
1 'polypeptide(L)'
;MSDTSATEIVLNGIGASPGICIGKAYSVDKEGVDVVRKYFIEKGNLPGEIKRFKAAVKKAKDELRAIIKNSNEELRQQSYILETHIVMLKDRMLYGRTIETIEDERINAEWALKKVVSN
;
A
#
# COMPACT_ATOMS: atom_id res chain seq x y z
N MET A 1 21.02 18.31 42.28
CA MET A 1 19.95 17.88 41.36
C MET A 1 20.42 18.30 39.98
N SER A 2 20.90 17.36 39.19
CA SER A 2 21.56 17.61 37.91
C SER A 2 20.53 17.89 36.82
N ASP A 3 20.56 19.13 36.30
CA ASP A 3 19.88 19.52 35.07
C ASP A 3 20.36 18.64 33.91
N THR A 4 19.48 17.80 33.38
CA THR A 4 19.70 17.14 32.10
C THR A 4 19.52 18.19 31.01
N SER A 5 20.57 18.93 30.69
CA SER A 5 20.58 19.84 29.55
C SER A 5 20.40 19.03 28.26
N ALA A 6 19.21 19.05 27.68
CA ALA A 6 18.98 18.43 26.39
C ALA A 6 19.82 19.15 25.33
N THR A 7 20.80 18.45 24.76
CA THR A 7 21.63 18.96 23.66
C THR A 7 20.77 19.11 22.41
N GLU A 8 20.82 20.27 21.78
CA GLU A 8 20.17 20.51 20.48
C GLU A 8 20.83 19.63 19.39
N ILE A 9 20.01 18.96 18.58
CA ILE A 9 20.46 18.15 17.44
C ILE A 9 20.15 18.92 16.15
N VAL A 10 21.18 19.29 15.40
CA VAL A 10 21.04 19.96 14.09
C VAL A 10 21.24 18.94 12.97
N LEU A 11 20.23 18.75 12.13
CA LEU A 11 20.25 17.84 10.99
C LEU A 11 20.25 18.64 9.68
N ASN A 12 21.21 18.37 8.79
CA ASN A 12 21.32 19.01 7.48
C ASN A 12 20.81 18.06 6.37
N GLY A 13 20.07 18.60 5.41
CA GLY A 13 19.50 17.83 4.29
C GLY A 13 19.23 18.69 3.05
N ILE A 14 18.58 18.10 2.05
CA ILE A 14 18.20 18.80 0.81
C ILE A 14 16.83 19.45 1.03
N GLY A 15 16.75 20.77 0.87
CA GLY A 15 15.49 21.50 0.99
C GLY A 15 14.54 21.20 -0.17
N ALA A 16 13.34 20.70 0.15
CA ALA A 16 12.31 20.40 -0.85
C ALA A 16 11.33 21.57 -1.09
N SER A 17 11.10 22.40 -0.06
CA SER A 17 10.18 23.55 -0.10
C SER A 17 10.66 24.65 0.85
N PRO A 18 10.54 25.94 0.50
CA PRO A 18 10.92 27.04 1.39
C PRO A 18 9.96 27.20 2.58
N GLY A 19 10.49 27.56 3.75
CA GLY A 19 9.70 27.91 4.93
C GLY A 19 10.34 27.49 6.25
N ILE A 20 9.79 27.97 7.37
CA ILE A 20 10.17 27.59 8.74
C ILE A 20 8.93 27.01 9.41
N CYS A 21 9.05 25.81 9.98
CA CYS A 21 7.98 25.15 10.73
C CYS A 21 8.46 24.86 12.16
N ILE A 22 7.63 25.19 13.15
CA ILE A 22 7.87 24.90 14.57
C ILE A 22 6.68 24.09 15.07
N GLY A 23 6.92 22.86 15.50
CA GLY A 23 5.86 21.95 15.94
C GLY A 23 6.41 20.67 16.54
N LYS A 24 5.51 19.83 17.07
CA LYS A 24 5.89 18.51 17.57
C LYS A 24 6.20 17.59 16.40
N ALA A 25 7.28 16.82 16.52
CA ALA A 25 7.58 15.77 15.56
C ALA A 25 6.53 14.64 15.68
N TYR A 26 5.93 14.27 14.55
CA TYR A 26 5.11 13.07 14.43
C TYR A 26 5.89 12.05 13.61
N SER A 27 6.38 10.99 14.25
CA SER A 27 7.09 9.92 13.56
C SER A 27 6.07 9.02 12.86
N VAL A 28 6.05 9.09 11.53
CA VAL A 28 5.33 8.12 10.70
C VAL A 28 6.31 6.97 10.46
N ASP A 29 6.25 5.95 11.31
CA ASP A 29 6.98 4.73 11.01
C ASP A 29 6.32 4.04 9.82
N LYS A 30 7.13 3.54 8.88
CA LYS A 30 6.60 2.62 7.87
C LYS A 30 6.39 1.34 8.64
N GLU A 31 5.13 0.91 8.81
CA GLU A 31 4.88 -0.46 9.27
C GLU A 31 5.85 -1.38 8.52
N GLY A 32 6.69 -2.08 9.30
CA GLY A 32 7.86 -2.80 8.79
C GLY A 32 7.49 -3.76 7.69
N VAL A 33 8.48 -4.22 6.91
CA VAL A 33 8.31 -5.18 5.81
C VAL A 33 7.39 -6.31 6.25
N ASP A 34 6.12 -6.26 5.86
CA ASP A 34 5.15 -7.25 6.25
C ASP A 34 5.63 -8.58 5.66
N VAL A 35 6.09 -9.48 6.53
CA VAL A 35 6.53 -10.80 6.11
C VAL A 35 5.27 -11.56 5.71
N VAL A 36 4.94 -11.46 4.43
CA VAL A 36 3.85 -12.22 3.83
C VAL A 36 4.14 -13.71 4.04
N ARG A 37 3.40 -14.36 4.94
CA ARG A 37 3.57 -15.80 5.19
C ARG A 37 2.94 -16.60 4.05
N LYS A 38 3.71 -17.54 3.47
CA LYS A 38 3.18 -18.50 2.50
C LYS A 38 2.43 -19.62 3.24
N TYR A 39 1.20 -19.93 2.81
CA TYR A 39 0.49 -21.14 3.20
C TYR A 39 -0.32 -21.72 2.04
N PHE A 40 -0.63 -23.01 2.13
CA PHE A 40 -1.37 -23.73 1.10
C PHE A 40 -2.88 -23.73 1.38
N ILE A 41 -3.67 -23.72 0.31
CA ILE A 41 -5.13 -23.73 0.33
C ILE A 41 -5.62 -25.08 -0.20
N GLU A 42 -6.57 -25.69 0.52
CA GLU A 42 -7.23 -26.91 0.05
C GLU A 42 -8.10 -26.63 -1.18
N LYS A 43 -8.25 -27.60 -2.09
CA LYS A 43 -9.01 -27.42 -3.34
C LYS A 43 -10.44 -26.92 -3.11
N GLY A 44 -11.12 -27.40 -2.06
CA GLY A 44 -12.48 -26.96 -1.71
C GLY A 44 -12.57 -25.49 -1.26
N ASN A 45 -11.46 -24.92 -0.80
CA ASN A 45 -11.38 -23.55 -0.27
C ASN A 45 -10.87 -22.53 -1.29
N LEU A 46 -10.36 -22.97 -2.46
CA LEU A 46 -9.89 -22.07 -3.53
C LEU A 46 -10.91 -21.02 -3.97
N PRO A 47 -12.20 -21.36 -4.19
CA PRO A 47 -13.19 -20.34 -4.57
C PRO A 47 -13.36 -19.25 -3.50
N GLY A 48 -13.24 -19.62 -2.22
CA GLY A 48 -13.29 -18.69 -1.10
C GLY A 48 -12.10 -17.74 -1.09
N GLU A 49 -10.90 -18.27 -1.36
CA GLU A 49 -9.67 -17.50 -1.41
C GLU A 49 -9.65 -16.49 -2.57
N ILE A 50 -10.10 -16.92 -3.75
CA ILE A 50 -10.26 -16.04 -4.91
C ILE A 50 -11.28 -14.94 -4.59
N LYS A 51 -12.40 -15.27 -3.95
CA LYS A 51 -13.40 -14.29 -3.54
C LYS A 51 -12.81 -13.28 -2.54
N ARG A 52 -11.97 -13.72 -1.60
CA ARG A 52 -11.26 -12.85 -0.65
C ARG A 52 -10.35 -11.87 -1.38
N PHE A 53 -9.56 -12.34 -2.34
CA PHE A 53 -8.71 -11.48 -3.16
C PHE A 53 -9.53 -10.43 -3.94
N LYS A 54 -10.59 -10.85 -4.64
CA LYS A 54 -11.47 -9.95 -5.39
C LYS A 54 -12.10 -8.87 -4.51
N ALA A 55 -12.51 -9.25 -3.30
CA ALA A 55 -13.07 -8.31 -2.33
C ALA A 55 -12.02 -7.29 -1.86
N ALA A 56 -10.78 -7.72 -1.60
CA ALA A 56 -9.68 -6.84 -1.23
C ALA A 56 -9.35 -5.83 -2.34
N VAL A 57 -9.25 -6.28 -3.60
CA VAL A 57 -9.02 -5.40 -4.77
C VAL A 57 -10.16 -4.39 -4.91
N LYS A 58 -11.41 -4.82 -4.73
CA LYS A 58 -12.56 -3.91 -4.76
C LYS A 58 -12.46 -2.86 -3.65
N LYS A 59 -12.16 -3.28 -2.42
CA LYS A 59 -12.01 -2.39 -1.26
C LYS A 59 -10.93 -1.33 -1.50
N ALA A 60 -9.74 -1.74 -1.93
CA ALA A 60 -8.64 -0.81 -2.24
C ALA A 60 -9.02 0.22 -3.32
N LYS A 61 -9.71 -0.22 -4.38
CA LYS A 61 -10.22 0.68 -5.42
C LYS A 61 -11.23 1.70 -4.87
N ASP A 62 -12.14 1.26 -4.01
CA ASP A 62 -13.17 2.12 -3.44
C ASP A 62 -12.56 3.13 -2.46
N GLU A 63 -11.53 2.74 -1.70
CA GLU A 63 -10.73 3.63 -0.85
C GLU A 63 -9.97 4.69 -1.65
N LEU A 64 -9.28 4.30 -2.74
CA LEU A 64 -8.59 5.26 -3.62
C LEU A 64 -9.55 6.28 -4.24
N ARG A 65 -10.76 5.85 -4.63
CA ARG A 65 -11.80 6.75 -5.13
C ARG A 65 -12.32 7.70 -4.06
N ALA A 66 -12.45 7.23 -2.82
CA ALA A 66 -12.84 8.08 -1.71
C ALA A 66 -11.78 9.16 -1.44
N ILE A 67 -10.49 8.82 -1.52
CA ILE A 67 -9.38 9.77 -1.42
C ILE A 67 -9.50 10.83 -2.52
N ILE A 68 -9.59 10.42 -3.79
CA ILE A 68 -9.74 11.34 -4.94
C ILE A 68 -10.93 12.29 -4.75
N LYS A 69 -12.07 11.76 -4.29
CA LYS A 69 -13.30 12.55 -4.09
C LYS A 69 -13.16 13.57 -2.96
N ASN A 70 -12.45 13.21 -1.89
CA ASN A 70 -12.29 14.04 -0.70
C ASN A 70 -11.08 14.98 -0.77
N SER A 71 -10.24 14.89 -1.81
CA SER A 71 -9.12 15.79 -2.07
C SER A 71 -9.57 17.23 -2.31
N ASN A 72 -8.77 18.20 -1.85
CA ASN A 72 -8.97 19.63 -2.12
C ASN A 72 -8.71 19.96 -3.62
N GLU A 73 -9.00 21.20 -4.05
CA GLU A 73 -8.88 21.59 -5.47
C GLU A 73 -7.49 21.39 -6.04
N GLU A 74 -6.45 21.73 -5.29
CA GLU A 74 -5.05 21.59 -5.71
C GLU A 74 -4.68 20.12 -5.92
N LEU A 75 -5.02 19.25 -4.96
CA LEU A 75 -4.75 17.81 -5.07
C LEU A 75 -5.62 17.15 -6.14
N ARG A 76 -6.80 17.68 -6.45
CA ARG A 76 -7.64 17.16 -7.53
C ARG A 76 -6.98 17.29 -8.90
N GLN A 77 -6.15 18.31 -9.11
CA GLN A 77 -5.36 18.45 -10.35
C GLN A 77 -4.30 17.33 -10.50
N GLN A 78 -3.88 16.73 -9.39
CA GLN A 78 -2.92 15.63 -9.34
C GLN A 78 -3.57 14.24 -9.20
N SER A 79 -4.91 14.16 -9.18
CA SER A 79 -5.66 12.91 -9.04
C SER A 79 -5.33 11.86 -10.11
N TYR A 80 -4.82 12.27 -11.27
CA TYR A 80 -4.46 11.37 -12.37
C TYR A 80 -3.47 10.27 -11.95
N ILE A 81 -2.59 10.55 -10.96
CA ILE A 81 -1.65 9.57 -10.40
C ILE A 81 -2.44 8.42 -9.74
N LEU A 82 -3.43 8.76 -8.91
CA LEU A 82 -4.28 7.79 -8.23
C LEU A 82 -5.24 7.08 -9.20
N GLU A 83 -5.74 7.79 -10.21
CA GLU A 83 -6.56 7.18 -11.26
C GLU A 83 -5.77 6.13 -12.05
N THR A 84 -4.51 6.41 -12.35
CA THR A 84 -3.59 5.46 -12.99
C THR A 84 -3.42 4.21 -12.12
N HIS A 85 -3.23 4.37 -10.81
CA HIS A 85 -3.16 3.23 -9.88
C HIS A 85 -4.47 2.41 -9.84
N ILE A 86 -5.64 3.05 -9.93
CA ILE A 86 -6.94 2.36 -10.04
C ILE A 86 -7.01 1.52 -11.32
N VAL A 87 -6.47 2.01 -12.44
CA VAL A 87 -6.42 1.26 -13.70
C VAL A 87 -5.50 0.04 -13.56
N MET A 88 -4.33 0.19 -12.93
CA MET A 88 -3.38 -0.91 -12.70
C MET A 88 -4.00 -2.06 -11.87
N LEU A 89 -4.90 -1.77 -10.93
CA LEU A 89 -5.60 -2.80 -10.15
C LEU A 89 -6.52 -3.72 -10.98
N LYS A 90 -6.83 -3.35 -12.22
CA LYS A 90 -7.62 -4.15 -13.17
C LYS A 90 -6.75 -4.83 -14.23
N ASP A 91 -5.45 -4.58 -14.24
CA ASP A 91 -4.55 -5.09 -15.26
C ASP A 91 -4.54 -6.63 -15.24
N ARG A 92 -4.68 -7.26 -16.42
CA ARG A 92 -4.72 -8.71 -16.55
C ARG A 92 -3.41 -9.37 -16.10
N MET A 93 -2.27 -8.72 -16.32
CA MET A 93 -0.95 -9.20 -15.91
C MET A 93 -0.76 -9.17 -14.40
N LEU A 94 -1.50 -8.32 -13.68
CA LEU A 94 -1.47 -8.28 -12.22
C LEU A 94 -2.63 -9.07 -11.60
N TYR A 95 -3.86 -8.63 -11.86
CA TYR A 95 -5.07 -9.18 -11.27
C TYR A 95 -5.35 -10.61 -11.77
N GLY A 96 -5.26 -10.83 -13.09
CA GLY A 96 -5.51 -12.12 -13.70
C GLY A 96 -4.47 -13.15 -13.27
N ARG A 97 -3.18 -12.83 -13.45
CA ARG A 97 -2.08 -13.72 -13.03
C ARG A 97 -2.09 -14.02 -11.54
N THR A 98 -2.54 -13.11 -10.69
CA THR A 98 -2.65 -13.39 -9.24
C THR A 98 -3.71 -14.47 -8.99
N ILE A 99 -4.86 -14.41 -9.66
CA ILE A 99 -5.90 -15.45 -9.55
C ILE A 99 -5.38 -16.79 -10.07
N GLU A 100 -4.76 -16.79 -11.25
CA GLU A 100 -4.15 -18.00 -11.84
C GLU A 100 -3.11 -18.61 -10.88
N THR A 101 -2.26 -17.77 -10.27
CA THR A 101 -1.25 -18.22 -9.29
C THR A 101 -1.89 -18.81 -8.02
N ILE A 102 -3.01 -18.27 -7.55
CA ILE A 102 -3.76 -18.85 -6.42
C ILE A 102 -4.28 -20.24 -6.79
N GLU A 103 -4.82 -20.41 -7.99
CA GLU A 103 -5.42 -21.67 -8.46
C GLU A 103 -4.36 -22.75 -8.73
N ASP A 104 -3.32 -22.41 -9.49
CA ASP A 104 -2.30 -23.36 -9.96
C ASP A 104 -1.39 -23.81 -8.81
N GLU A 105 -0.92 -22.86 -8.00
CA GLU A 105 0.02 -23.15 -6.90
C GLU A 105 -0.69 -23.42 -5.58
N ARG A 106 -2.01 -23.19 -5.50
CA ARG A 106 -2.84 -23.41 -4.30
C ARG A 106 -2.29 -22.71 -3.08
N ILE A 107 -1.97 -21.44 -3.24
CA ILE A 107 -1.34 -20.59 -2.21
C ILE A 107 -2.23 -19.39 -1.89
N ASN A 108 -1.96 -18.78 -0.75
CA ASN A 108 -2.70 -17.62 -0.27
C ASN A 108 -2.53 -16.37 -1.16
N ALA A 109 -3.57 -15.54 -1.20
CA ALA A 109 -3.69 -14.42 -2.11
C ALA A 109 -2.57 -13.38 -1.98
N GLU A 110 -2.19 -13.01 -0.76
CA GLU A 110 -1.09 -12.06 -0.52
C GLU A 110 0.26 -12.60 -1.01
N TRP A 111 0.53 -13.90 -0.87
CA TRP A 111 1.76 -14.51 -1.40
C TRP A 111 1.73 -14.60 -2.93
N ALA A 112 0.60 -14.98 -3.51
CA ALA A 112 0.41 -15.00 -4.96
C ALA A 112 0.63 -13.60 -5.57
N LEU A 113 0.04 -12.57 -4.98
CA LEU A 113 0.22 -11.18 -5.41
C LEU A 113 1.68 -10.76 -5.30
N LYS A 114 2.34 -11.02 -4.17
CA LYS A 114 3.76 -10.73 -3.97
C LYS A 114 4.63 -11.39 -5.06
N LYS A 115 4.34 -12.64 -5.40
CA LYS A 115 5.07 -13.38 -6.44
C LYS A 115 4.86 -12.77 -7.82
N VAL A 116 3.64 -12.34 -8.16
CA VAL A 116 3.34 -11.70 -9.44
C VAL A 116 4.01 -10.34 -9.58
N VAL A 117 4.08 -9.55 -8.50
CA VAL A 117 4.70 -8.21 -8.50
C VAL A 117 6.22 -8.26 -8.49
N SER A 118 6.81 -9.31 -7.90
CA SER A 118 8.28 -9.45 -7.77
C SER A 118 8.93 -10.21 -8.94
N ASN A 119 8.15 -10.64 -9.93
CA ASN A 119 8.59 -11.42 -11.09
C ASN A 119 8.74 -10.56 -12.34
#